data_AF-A0A7W1T0L2-F1
#
_entry.id   AF-A0A7W1T0L2-F1
#
_cell.length_a   1.000
_cell.length_b   1.000
_cell.length_c   1.000
_cell.angle_alpha   90.00
_cell.angle_beta   90.00
_cell.angle_gamma   90.00
#
_symmetry.space_group_name_H-M   'P 1'
#
loop_
_entity.id
_entity.type
_entity.pdbx_description
1 polymer ?
#
loop_
_entity_poly.entity_id
_entity_poly.type
_entity_poly.pdbx_seq_one_letter_code
_entity_poly.pdbx_strand_id
1 'polypeptide(L)' 'MGTVFELRASGDYRVLHRFTGGADGLEPYAGVTLYQGSVYGVTTAGGDPYCYCGVVFSIKP' A
#
# COMPACT_ATOMS: atom_id res chain seq x y z
N MET A 1 -5.69 4.46 -8.15
CA MET A 1 -4.54 5.05 -7.41
C MET A 1 -4.78 4.90 -5.92
N GLY A 2 -3.77 5.02 -5.05
CA GLY A 2 -3.97 4.90 -3.60
C GLY A 2 -2.77 5.37 -2.76
N THR A 3 -2.97 5.47 -1.45
CA THR A 3 -1.94 5.91 -0.49
C THR A 3 -2.00 5.05 0.77
N VAL A 4 -0.85 4.61 1.27
CA VAL A 4 -0.71 4.10 2.63
C VAL A 4 -0.13 5.21 3.50
N PHE A 5 -0.78 5.50 4.62
CA PHE A 5 -0.32 6.51 5.57
C PHE A 5 -0.40 5.96 7.00
N GLU A 6 0.47 6.51 7.84
CA GLU A 6 0.46 6.31 9.28
C GLU A 6 -0.31 7.48 9.91
N LEU A 7 -1.31 7.18 10.74
CA LEU A 7 -2.04 8.18 11.52
C LEU A 7 -1.58 8.11 12.98
N ARG A 8 -1.15 9.24 13.53
CA ARG A 8 -0.76 9.37 14.94
C ARG A 8 -1.98 9.69 15.80
N ALA A 9 -1.90 9.35 17.09
CA ALA A 9 -2.94 9.69 18.05
C ALA A 9 -3.18 11.21 18.21
N SER A 10 -2.19 12.04 17.87
CA SER A 10 -2.33 13.51 17.80
C SER A 10 -3.24 13.99 16.66
N GLY A 11 -3.59 13.12 15.71
CA GLY A 11 -4.33 13.45 14.50
C GLY A 11 -3.45 13.77 13.28
N ASP A 12 -2.14 13.92 13.47
CA ASP A 12 -1.20 14.09 12.37
C ASP A 12 -1.02 12.79 11.59
N TYR A 13 -0.83 12.88 10.28
CA TYR A 13 -0.53 11.72 9.45
C TYR A 13 0.77 11.90 8.66
N ARG A 14 1.40 10.77 8.34
CA ARG A 14 2.59 10.68 7.50
C ARG A 14 2.32 9.71 6.35
N VAL A 15 2.55 10.16 5.12
CA VAL A 15 2.49 9.26 3.96
C VAL A 15 3.66 8.29 4.01
N LEU A 16 3.36 6.99 3.98
CA LEU A 16 4.36 5.93 3.93
C LEU A 16 4.65 5.52 2.49
N HIS A 17 3.60 5.44 1.65
CA HIS A 17 3.74 5.11 0.24
C HIS A 17 2.59 5.71 -0.58
N ARG A 18 2.92 6.20 -1.78
CA ARG A 18 1.94 6.66 -2.77
C ARG A 18 2.10 5.80 -4.01
N PHE A 19 1.05 5.03 -4.31
CA PHE A 19 1.07 4.09 -5.41
C PHE A 19 1.10 4.83 -6.76
N THR A 20 2.00 4.41 -7.65
CA THR A 20 2.10 4.97 -9.00
C THR A 20 1.08 4.36 -9.97
N GLY A 21 0.55 3.18 -9.64
CA GLY A 21 -0.31 2.41 -10.53
C GLY A 21 0.43 1.45 -11.46
N GLY A 22 1.77 1.48 -11.44
CA GLY A 22 2.63 0.57 -12.19
C GLY A 22 2.99 -0.66 -11.37
N ALA A 23 4.28 -1.03 -11.40
CA ALA A 23 4.81 -2.22 -10.73
C ALA A 23 4.58 -2.24 -9.20
N ASP A 24 4.36 -1.08 -8.58
CA ASP A 24 4.10 -0.97 -7.15
C ASP A 24 2.63 -1.19 -6.78
N GLY A 25 1.72 -1.27 -7.75
CA GLY A 25 0.31 -1.55 -7.53
C GLY A 25 -0.62 -0.35 -7.67
N LEU A 26 -1.93 -0.63 -7.69
CA LEU A 26 -3.03 0.29 -7.92
C LEU A 26 -4.24 -0.16 -7.11
N GLU A 27 -4.93 0.77 -6.44
CA GLU A 27 -6.15 0.48 -5.67
C GLU A 27 -5.90 -0.53 -4.53
N PRO A 28 -5.34 -0.07 -3.40
CA PRO A 28 -5.23 -0.90 -2.20
C PRO A 28 -6.61 -1.40 -1.79
N TYR A 29 -6.74 -2.71 -1.59
CA TYR A 29 -8.01 -3.38 -1.36
C TYR A 29 -7.94 -4.11 -0.03
N ALA A 30 -8.78 -3.69 0.92
CA ALA A 30 -8.80 -4.13 2.33
C ALA A 30 -7.79 -3.45 3.26
N GLY A 31 -7.96 -3.75 4.56
CA GLY A 31 -7.08 -3.27 5.63
C GLY A 31 -5.68 -3.90 5.57
N VAL A 32 -4.75 -3.28 6.28
CA VAL A 32 -3.35 -3.73 6.34
C VAL A 32 -3.08 -4.59 7.57
N THR A 33 -2.07 -5.45 7.47
CA THR A 33 -1.53 -6.22 8.60
C THR A 33 -0.24 -5.57 9.09
N LEU A 34 -0.14 -5.38 10.40
CA LEU A 34 1.09 -4.93 11.05
C LEU A 34 1.86 -6.12 11.59
N TYR A 35 3.11 -6.27 11.18
CA TYR A 35 3.99 -7.33 11.68
C TYR A 35 5.43 -6.84 11.73
N GLN A 36 6.09 -6.99 12.89
CA GLN A 36 7.49 -6.61 13.11
C GLN A 36 7.84 -5.19 12.61
N GLY A 37 6.94 -4.22 12.85
CA GLY A 37 7.15 -2.83 12.44
C GLY A 37 7.01 -2.58 10.93
N SER A 38 6.53 -3.55 10.15
CA SER A 38 6.21 -3.39 8.73
C SER A 38 4.70 -3.50 8.49
N VAL A 39 4.24 -2.78 7.47
CA VAL A 39 2.85 -2.77 7.00
C VAL A 39 2.75 -3.67 5.77
N TYR A 40 1.86 -4.65 5.81
CA TYR A 40 1.60 -5.58 4.70
C TYR A 40 0.18 -5.40 4.18
N GLY A 41 0.01 -5.50 2.87
CA GLY A 41 -1.30 -5.39 2.24
C GLY A 41 -1.28 -5.84 0.80
N VAL A 42 -2.43 -5.67 0.14
CA VAL A 42 -2.62 -6.03 -1.26
C VAL A 42 -3.23 -4.89 -2.05
N THR A 43 -2.93 -4.83 -3.33
CA THR A 43 -3.64 -3.99 -4.31
C THR A 43 -4.48 -4.87 -5.21
N THR A 44 -5.65 -4.39 -5.67
CA THR A 44 -6.47 -5.13 -6.65
C THR A 44 -5.96 -5.04 -8.07
N ALA A 45 -5.19 -4.00 -8.38
CA ALA A 45 -4.68 -3.77 -9.72
C ALA A 45 -3.23 -3.29 -9.72
N GLY A 46 -2.66 -3.10 -10.91
CA GLY A 46 -1.24 -2.77 -11.11
C GLY A 46 -0.35 -4.00 -11.01
N GLY A 47 0.93 -3.79 -10.72
CA GLY A 47 1.93 -4.85 -10.73
C GLY A 47 2.39 -5.16 -12.15
N ASP A 48 2.08 -6.37 -12.61
CA ASP A 48 2.44 -6.81 -13.96
C ASP A 48 1.59 -6.06 -15.03
N PRO A 49 2.23 -5.51 -16.08
CA PRO A 49 1.55 -4.68 -17.07
C PRO A 49 0.66 -5.47 -18.03
N TYR A 50 0.73 -6.80 -18.05
CA TYR A 50 -0.08 -7.63 -18.92
C TYR A 50 -1.35 -8.12 -18.21
N CYS A 51 -1.28 -8.47 -16.92
CA CYS A 51 -2.46 -8.91 -16.17
C CYS A 51 -3.15 -7.78 -15.37
N TYR A 52 -2.42 -6.76 -14.91
CA TYR A 52 -2.90 -5.79 -13.90
C TYR A 52 -3.52 -6.48 -12.67
N CYS A 53 -2.94 -7.61 -12.24
CA CYS A 53 -3.53 -8.50 -11.26
C CYS A 53 -3.27 -8.10 -9.79
N GLY A 54 -2.61 -6.96 -9.57
CA GLY A 54 -2.29 -6.48 -8.24
C GLY A 54 -1.00 -7.04 -7.67
N VAL A 55 -0.59 -6.52 -6.51
CA VAL A 55 0.62 -6.94 -5.81
C VAL A 55 0.35 -7.15 -4.34
N VAL A 56 1.14 -8.02 -3.71
CA VAL A 56 1.36 -7.99 -2.27
C VAL A 56 2.50 -7.01 -2.00
N PHE A 57 2.28 -6.05 -1.10
CA PHE A 57 3.31 -5.07 -0.74
C PHE A 57 3.70 -5.18 0.73
N SER A 58 4.93 -4.76 1.03
CA SER A 58 5.43 -4.56 2.39
C SER A 58 6.12 -3.20 2.48
N ILE A 59 5.72 -2.38 3.45
CA ILE A 59 6.28 -1.05 3.67
C ILE A 59 6.88 -1.00 5.08
N LYS A 60 8.16 -0.60 5.16
CA LYS A 60 8.79 -0.22 6.43
C LYS A 60 8.58 1.29 6.63
N PRO A 61 7.81 1.69 7.65
CA PRO A 61 7.62 3.11 7.99
C PRO A 61 8.94 3.80 8.34
#